data_AF-A0A7S3ZPE9-F1
#
_entry.id   AF-A0A7S3ZPE9-F1
#
_cell.length_a   1.000
_cell.length_b   1.000
_cell.length_c   1.000
_cell.angle_alpha   90.00
_cell.angle_beta   90.00
_cell.angle_gamma   90.00
#
_symmetry.space_group_name_H-M   'P 1'
#
loop_
_entity.id
_entity.type
_entity.pdbx_description
1 polymer ?
#
loop_
_entity_poly.entity_id
_entity_poly.type
_entity_poly.pdbx_seq_one_letter_code
_entity_poly.pdbx_strand_id
1 'polypeptide(L)'
;SAVRSACLVGIAVAKLHLSVIRNSKDHRGSLSTIMRIVCLGDSLTSGYSQGEDKYPYGAILQKLLDKECGKGKHEVITCGNNGETAVSMAKRYAVTTEIAERRRLPPKLFVILAGTNDLLAYPQIEEEKIVGALAAMVDQTAVESAVAVVCTVPRMPAPEERSPDFGLTKRRYRLNELIVEKFGEDRVVDTSSLDAFEDDGLHLTKRGYAELAKLVYPVCRAAMKRCRPSKKTTAPAPTPTPKTEAAPTPKTAPAPDATPA
;
A
#
# COMPACT_ATOMS: atom_id res chain seq x y z
N SER A 1 28.16 50.91 22.40
CA SER A 1 28.31 49.70 23.23
C SER A 1 26.99 48.96 23.21
N ALA A 2 26.98 47.79 22.58
CA ALA A 2 25.79 47.04 22.17
C ALA A 2 25.12 46.36 23.38
N VAL A 3 23.84 46.63 23.59
CA VAL A 3 23.00 45.90 24.54
C VAL A 3 21.67 45.59 23.86
N ARG A 4 21.41 44.28 23.70
CA ARG A 4 20.11 43.60 23.50
C ARG A 4 19.45 43.72 22.11
N SER A 5 19.85 42.77 21.25
CA SER A 5 19.06 42.33 20.11
C SER A 5 18.31 41.03 20.50
N ALA A 6 17.01 41.14 20.69
CA ALA A 6 16.07 40.01 20.74
C ALA A 6 14.71 40.56 20.28
N CYS A 7 14.58 40.70 18.95
CA CYS A 7 13.36 41.18 18.33
C CYS A 7 12.38 40.01 18.18
N LEU A 8 11.16 40.22 18.70
CA LEU A 8 10.02 39.35 18.52
C LEU A 8 9.74 39.14 17.03
N VAL A 9 9.68 37.88 16.58
CA VAL A 9 8.96 37.50 15.37
C VAL A 9 8.06 36.32 15.74
N GLY A 10 6.91 36.67 16.30
CA GLY A 10 5.80 35.76 16.54
C GLY A 10 4.76 35.87 15.43
N ILE A 11 4.43 34.72 14.83
CA ILE A 11 3.08 34.34 14.37
C ILE A 11 2.44 35.25 13.32
N ALA A 12 2.57 34.91 12.03
CA ALA A 12 1.61 35.31 10.99
C ALA A 12 1.71 34.42 9.73
N VAL A 13 1.14 33.22 9.74
CA VAL A 13 0.79 32.51 8.49
C VAL A 13 -0.55 31.80 8.66
N ALA A 14 -1.65 32.52 8.47
CA ALA A 14 -2.93 31.93 8.08
C ALA A 14 -3.90 33.04 7.65
N LYS A 15 -4.19 33.08 6.35
CA LYS A 15 -5.35 33.66 5.64
C LYS A 15 -4.91 34.52 4.47
N LEU A 16 -4.89 33.92 3.28
CA LEU A 16 -5.27 34.66 2.08
C LEU A 16 -6.24 33.81 1.26
N HIS A 17 -7.42 34.40 1.05
CA HIS A 17 -8.51 33.98 0.18
C HIS A 17 -8.02 33.66 -1.24
N LEU A 18 -8.63 32.65 -1.87
CA LEU A 18 -9.07 32.79 -3.26
C LEU A 18 -10.47 32.19 -3.41
N SER A 19 -11.43 33.07 -3.59
CA SER A 19 -12.81 32.76 -3.98
C SER A 19 -13.00 33.25 -5.41
N VAL A 20 -12.77 32.39 -6.41
CA VAL A 20 -13.19 32.46 -7.82
C VAL A 20 -13.01 31.00 -8.31
N ILE A 21 -14.00 30.19 -8.71
CA ILE A 21 -14.93 30.28 -9.84
C ILE A 21 -16.11 29.34 -9.54
N ARG A 22 -17.36 29.85 -9.60
CA ARG A 22 -18.55 29.05 -9.92
C ARG A 22 -18.74 29.07 -11.44
N ASN A 23 -19.33 28.00 -11.97
CA ASN A 23 -19.66 27.68 -13.37
C ASN A 23 -18.57 27.03 -14.23
N SER A 24 -18.51 25.70 -14.17
CA SER A 24 -18.55 24.91 -15.42
C SER A 24 -19.52 23.75 -15.24
N LYS A 25 -20.45 23.65 -16.19
CA LYS A 25 -21.47 22.60 -16.28
C LYS A 25 -20.79 21.23 -16.45
N ASP A 26 -21.45 20.22 -15.89
CA ASP A 26 -21.21 18.79 -16.07
C ASP A 26 -20.42 18.41 -17.33
N HIS A 27 -19.17 17.99 -17.12
CA HIS A 27 -18.53 16.93 -17.90
C HIS A 27 -18.13 15.83 -16.91
N ARG A 28 -19.12 15.22 -16.25
CA ARG A 28 -18.96 13.91 -15.60
C ARG A 28 -18.89 12.81 -16.66
N GLY A 29 -17.94 12.94 -17.58
CA GLY A 29 -17.37 11.77 -18.24
C GLY A 29 -16.61 11.02 -17.16
N SER A 30 -16.96 9.76 -16.94
CA SER A 30 -16.22 8.87 -16.04
C SER A 30 -14.77 8.80 -16.53
N LEU A 31 -13.90 9.66 -15.98
CA LEU A 31 -12.47 9.41 -16.03
C LEU A 31 -12.30 8.11 -15.26
N SER A 32 -12.11 7.00 -15.97
CA SER A 32 -11.68 5.77 -15.34
C SER A 32 -10.36 6.09 -14.66
N THR A 33 -10.37 6.28 -13.34
CA THR A 33 -9.18 6.60 -12.58
C THR A 33 -8.26 5.40 -12.70
N ILE A 34 -7.20 5.52 -13.50
CA ILE A 34 -6.20 4.48 -13.70
C ILE A 34 -5.68 4.07 -12.32
N MET A 35 -5.71 2.77 -12.03
CA MET A 35 -5.16 2.24 -10.79
C MET A 35 -3.63 2.21 -10.91
N ARG A 36 -2.96 3.08 -10.16
CA ARG A 36 -1.49 3.11 -10.12
C ARG A 36 -0.94 2.17 -9.06
N ILE A 37 -0.03 1.31 -9.50
CA ILE A 37 0.65 0.30 -8.69
C ILE A 37 2.15 0.63 -8.74
N VAL A 38 2.77 0.86 -7.59
CA VAL A 38 4.20 1.14 -7.49
C VAL A 38 4.91 -0.10 -6.98
N CYS A 39 5.84 -0.63 -7.77
CA CYS A 39 6.81 -1.61 -7.33
C CYS A 39 8.02 -0.87 -6.75
N LEU A 40 8.15 -0.85 -5.44
CA LEU A 40 9.20 -0.16 -4.71
C LEU A 40 10.22 -1.19 -4.20
N GLY A 41 11.49 -1.01 -4.54
CA GLY A 41 12.50 -1.94 -4.06
C GLY A 41 13.92 -1.62 -4.48
N ASP A 42 14.75 -2.65 -4.49
CA ASP A 42 16.18 -2.62 -4.79
C ASP A 42 16.51 -3.02 -6.24
N SER A 43 17.67 -3.68 -6.47
CA SER A 43 18.10 -4.21 -7.77
C SER A 43 17.16 -5.31 -8.31
N LEU A 44 16.53 -6.09 -7.44
CA LEU A 44 15.51 -7.06 -7.83
C LEU A 44 14.23 -6.38 -8.31
N THR A 45 13.98 -5.15 -7.90
CA THR A 45 12.86 -4.37 -8.45
C THR A 45 13.24 -3.67 -9.74
N SER A 46 14.47 -3.17 -9.86
CA SER A 46 14.94 -2.49 -11.08
C SER A 46 15.09 -3.45 -12.27
N GLY A 47 15.11 -4.76 -12.01
CA GLY A 47 15.32 -5.78 -13.02
C GLY A 47 16.80 -5.91 -13.40
N TYR A 48 17.70 -5.64 -12.46
CA TYR A 48 19.14 -5.70 -12.72
C TYR A 48 19.56 -7.12 -13.15
N SER A 49 20.43 -7.16 -14.15
CA SER A 49 21.09 -8.36 -14.65
C SER A 49 22.57 -8.02 -14.81
N GLN A 50 23.43 -9.01 -14.69
CA GLN A 50 24.86 -8.90 -15.00
C GLN A 50 25.11 -8.60 -16.50
N GLY A 51 24.11 -8.84 -17.36
CA GLY A 51 24.13 -8.40 -18.77
C GLY A 51 23.77 -6.92 -18.95
N GLU A 52 23.72 -6.46 -20.21
CA GLU A 52 23.31 -5.08 -20.53
C GLU A 52 21.78 -4.87 -20.44
N ASP A 53 21.01 -5.95 -20.55
CA ASP A 53 19.55 -5.90 -20.53
C ASP A 53 18.97 -5.82 -19.11
N LYS A 54 17.87 -5.08 -18.93
CA LYS A 54 17.09 -5.07 -17.68
C LYS A 54 15.75 -5.76 -17.86
N TYR A 55 15.35 -6.52 -16.84
CA TYR A 55 14.12 -7.32 -16.84
C TYR A 55 13.21 -6.97 -15.65
N PRO A 56 12.79 -5.70 -15.46
CA PRO A 56 11.99 -5.33 -14.31
C PRO A 56 10.68 -6.11 -14.29
N TYR A 57 10.43 -6.83 -13.19
CA TYR A 57 9.22 -7.64 -13.05
C TYR A 57 7.93 -6.80 -13.18
N GLY A 58 8.00 -5.49 -12.85
CA GLY A 58 6.89 -4.54 -13.03
C GLY A 58 6.40 -4.43 -14.48
N ALA A 59 7.28 -4.54 -15.48
CA ALA A 59 6.88 -4.53 -16.88
C ALA A 59 6.11 -5.81 -17.27
N ILE A 60 6.47 -6.95 -16.67
CA ILE A 60 5.77 -8.22 -16.86
C ILE A 60 4.43 -8.18 -16.12
N LEU A 61 4.39 -7.62 -14.91
CA LEU A 61 3.19 -7.40 -14.13
C LEU A 61 2.17 -6.53 -14.89
N GLN A 62 2.61 -5.45 -15.55
CA GLN A 62 1.76 -4.64 -16.42
C GLN A 62 1.11 -5.48 -17.52
N LYS A 63 1.89 -6.33 -18.21
CA LYS A 63 1.36 -7.20 -19.28
C LYS A 63 0.32 -8.19 -18.75
N LEU A 64 0.52 -8.74 -17.56
CA LEU A 64 -0.46 -9.63 -16.91
C LEU A 64 -1.76 -8.89 -16.59
N LEU A 65 -1.66 -7.68 -16.04
CA LEU A 65 -2.82 -6.84 -15.72
C LEU A 65 -3.56 -6.38 -16.98
N ASP A 66 -2.85 -5.96 -18.02
CA ASP A 66 -3.43 -5.56 -19.30
C ASP A 66 -4.19 -6.73 -19.95
N LYS A 67 -3.64 -7.95 -19.84
CA LYS A 67 -4.28 -9.16 -20.37
C LYS A 67 -5.58 -9.50 -19.64
N GLU A 68 -5.59 -9.46 -18.31
CA GLU A 68 -6.78 -9.84 -17.53
C GLU A 68 -7.82 -8.72 -17.47
N CYS A 69 -7.38 -7.47 -17.30
CA CYS A 69 -8.26 -6.35 -17.01
C CYS A 69 -8.52 -5.46 -18.23
N GLY A 70 -7.70 -5.53 -19.28
CA GLY A 70 -7.72 -4.61 -20.41
C GLY A 70 -6.72 -3.46 -20.23
N LYS A 71 -6.09 -3.07 -21.34
CA LYS A 71 -5.10 -1.99 -21.41
C LYS A 71 -5.65 -0.67 -20.89
N GLY A 72 -4.80 0.10 -20.20
CA GLY A 72 -5.13 1.45 -19.72
C GLY A 72 -5.97 1.51 -18.44
N LYS A 73 -6.33 0.37 -17.84
CA LYS A 73 -7.00 0.35 -16.52
C LYS A 73 -6.04 0.43 -15.33
N HIS A 74 -4.81 -0.01 -15.55
CA HIS A 74 -3.75 -0.06 -14.54
C HIS A 74 -2.47 0.52 -15.11
N GLU A 75 -1.66 1.11 -14.24
CA GLU A 75 -0.32 1.59 -14.55
C GLU A 75 0.63 1.08 -13.47
N VAL A 76 1.61 0.26 -13.87
CA VAL A 76 2.67 -0.26 -13.01
C VAL A 76 3.91 0.61 -13.16
N ILE A 77 4.33 1.23 -12.06
CA ILE A 77 5.52 2.07 -11.98
C ILE A 77 6.61 1.27 -11.25
N THR A 78 7.76 1.10 -11.90
CA THR A 78 8.90 0.42 -11.29
C THR A 78 9.86 1.43 -10.67
N CYS A 79 10.08 1.32 -9.36
CA CYS A 79 10.89 2.24 -8.55
C CYS A 79 12.01 1.47 -7.80
N GLY A 80 12.80 0.71 -8.56
CA GLY A 80 13.96 -0.03 -8.05
C GLY A 80 15.21 0.83 -7.94
N ASN A 81 15.95 0.72 -6.82
CA ASN A 81 17.22 1.41 -6.60
C ASN A 81 18.31 0.40 -6.18
N ASN A 82 19.31 0.18 -7.03
CA ASN A 82 20.31 -0.88 -6.82
C ASN A 82 21.07 -0.68 -5.50
N GLY A 83 21.29 -1.76 -4.75
CA GLY A 83 22.02 -1.74 -3.47
C GLY A 83 21.26 -1.10 -2.30
N GLU A 84 20.01 -0.66 -2.51
CA GLU A 84 19.28 0.04 -1.46
C GLU A 84 18.82 -0.89 -0.32
N THR A 85 18.99 -0.42 0.91
CA THR A 85 18.51 -1.08 2.13
C THR A 85 17.07 -0.69 2.46
N ALA A 86 16.37 -1.49 3.26
CA ALA A 86 15.01 -1.17 3.71
C ALA A 86 14.93 0.18 4.44
N VAL A 87 15.94 0.50 5.26
CA VAL A 87 16.00 1.77 6.01
C VAL A 87 16.16 2.97 5.07
N SER A 88 17.00 2.86 4.03
CA SER A 88 17.15 3.92 3.03
C SER A 88 15.87 4.07 2.19
N MET A 89 15.28 2.95 1.80
CA MET A 89 14.04 2.90 1.03
C MET A 89 12.88 3.58 1.75
N ALA A 90 12.75 3.41 3.07
CA ALA A 90 11.73 4.09 3.87
C ALA A 90 11.86 5.63 3.80
N LYS A 91 13.08 6.17 3.75
CA LYS A 91 13.31 7.61 3.56
C LYS A 91 12.93 8.05 2.14
N ARG A 92 13.26 7.24 1.14
CA ARG A 92 12.93 7.51 -0.27
C ARG A 92 11.42 7.42 -0.54
N TYR A 93 10.70 6.53 0.13
CA TYR A 93 9.25 6.42 0.06
C TYR A 93 8.61 7.79 0.32
N ALA A 94 8.96 8.43 1.44
CA ALA A 94 8.36 9.71 1.84
C ALA A 94 8.55 10.82 0.80
N VAL A 95 9.72 10.88 0.15
CA VAL A 95 9.98 11.85 -0.93
C VAL A 95 9.19 11.49 -2.19
N THR A 96 9.09 10.21 -2.52
CA THR A 96 8.41 9.73 -3.74
C THR A 96 6.91 10.00 -3.69
N THR A 97 6.28 9.81 -2.53
CA THR A 97 4.84 10.02 -2.38
C THR A 97 4.48 11.50 -2.35
N GLU A 98 5.29 12.34 -1.69
CA GLU A 98 5.13 13.80 -1.74
C GLU A 98 5.11 14.32 -3.18
N ILE A 99 6.01 13.82 -4.04
CA ILE A 99 6.06 14.21 -5.47
C ILE A 99 4.81 13.72 -6.20
N ALA A 100 4.38 12.48 -5.96
CA ALA A 100 3.22 11.89 -6.62
C ALA A 100 1.91 12.63 -6.26
N GLU A 101 1.75 13.02 -4.99
CA GLU A 101 0.64 13.83 -4.50
C GLU A 101 0.61 15.21 -5.16
N ARG A 102 1.75 15.91 -5.19
CA ARG A 102 1.86 17.22 -5.87
C ARG A 102 1.47 17.17 -7.34
N ARG A 103 1.75 16.04 -8.01
CA ARG A 103 1.39 15.81 -9.41
C ARG A 103 -0.04 15.32 -9.61
N ARG A 104 -0.83 15.15 -8.52
CA ARG A 104 -2.18 14.56 -8.53
C ARG A 104 -2.21 13.16 -9.15
N LEU A 105 -1.14 12.40 -8.96
CA LEU A 105 -0.99 11.03 -9.42
C LEU A 105 -0.79 10.07 -8.23
N PRO A 106 -1.68 10.04 -7.22
CA PRO A 106 -1.47 9.22 -6.03
C PRO A 106 -1.53 7.72 -6.38
N PRO A 107 -0.51 6.93 -6.01
CA PRO A 107 -0.57 5.48 -6.08
C PRO A 107 -1.72 4.95 -5.22
N LYS A 108 -2.22 3.77 -5.57
CA LYS A 108 -3.24 3.07 -4.77
C LYS A 108 -2.75 1.75 -4.20
N LEU A 109 -1.71 1.19 -4.80
CA LEU A 109 -1.08 -0.04 -4.33
C LEU A 109 0.43 0.10 -4.40
N PHE A 110 1.12 -0.36 -3.35
CA PHE A 110 2.56 -0.54 -3.31
C PHE A 110 2.90 -2.03 -3.17
N VAL A 111 3.88 -2.47 -3.94
CA VAL A 111 4.57 -3.75 -3.78
C VAL A 111 5.96 -3.44 -3.29
N ILE A 112 6.31 -3.85 -2.08
CA ILE A 112 7.58 -3.49 -1.43
C ILE A 112 8.48 -4.73 -1.39
N LEU A 113 9.66 -4.65 -2.01
CA LEU A 113 10.68 -5.69 -1.97
C LEU A 113 12.00 -5.07 -1.47
N ALA A 114 12.39 -5.42 -0.24
CA ALA A 114 13.60 -4.93 0.42
C ALA A 114 14.15 -5.98 1.39
N GLY A 115 15.36 -5.75 1.92
CA GLY A 115 16.02 -6.63 2.90
C GLY A 115 17.19 -7.43 2.32
N THR A 116 17.27 -7.59 1.00
CA THR A 116 18.38 -8.29 0.32
C THR A 116 19.73 -7.67 0.68
N ASN A 117 19.88 -6.35 0.50
CA ASN A 117 21.13 -5.64 0.75
C ASN A 117 21.42 -5.48 2.25
N ASP A 118 20.37 -5.34 3.07
CA ASP A 118 20.50 -5.31 4.53
C ASP A 118 21.18 -6.59 5.03
N LEU A 119 20.76 -7.77 4.54
CA LEU A 119 21.34 -9.04 4.93
C LEU A 119 22.74 -9.29 4.33
N LEU A 120 22.96 -8.94 3.06
CA LEU A 120 24.20 -9.25 2.34
C LEU A 120 25.33 -8.27 2.59
N ALA A 121 25.06 -6.96 2.46
CA ALA A 121 26.08 -5.92 2.46
C ALA A 121 26.25 -5.27 3.84
N TYR A 122 25.26 -5.40 4.72
CA TYR A 122 25.23 -4.69 6.00
C TYR A 122 24.80 -5.62 7.16
N PRO A 123 25.56 -6.69 7.46
CA PRO A 123 25.15 -7.71 8.42
C PRO A 123 24.88 -7.19 9.83
N GLN A 124 25.35 -5.99 10.20
CA GLN A 124 25.02 -5.30 11.46
C GLN A 124 23.57 -4.76 11.54
N ILE A 125 22.82 -4.78 10.43
CA ILE A 125 21.40 -4.43 10.42
C ILE A 125 20.61 -5.68 10.80
N GLU A 126 20.11 -5.68 12.03
CA GLU A 126 19.25 -6.77 12.56
C GLU A 126 17.89 -6.84 11.84
N GLU A 127 17.33 -8.03 11.76
CA GLU A 127 16.09 -8.37 11.07
C GLU A 127 14.91 -7.53 11.55
N GLU A 128 14.83 -7.27 12.86
CA GLU A 128 13.80 -6.43 13.47
C GLU A 128 13.86 -4.97 12.97
N LYS A 129 15.07 -4.45 12.66
CA LYS A 129 15.22 -3.11 12.07
C LYS A 129 14.72 -3.08 10.64
N ILE A 130 14.97 -4.15 9.87
CA ILE A 130 14.47 -4.30 8.50
C ILE A 130 12.93 -4.32 8.52
N VAL A 131 12.33 -5.14 9.37
CA VAL A 131 10.87 -5.24 9.53
C VAL A 131 10.27 -3.92 10.04
N GLY A 132 10.95 -3.22 10.95
CA GLY A 132 10.55 -1.88 11.39
C GLY A 132 10.51 -0.87 10.24
N ALA A 133 11.49 -0.88 9.34
CA ALA A 133 11.50 -0.02 8.16
C ALA A 133 10.39 -0.38 7.16
N LEU A 134 10.14 -1.67 6.92
CA LEU A 134 9.02 -2.15 6.12
C LEU A 134 7.68 -1.70 6.72
N ALA A 135 7.53 -1.81 8.04
CA ALA A 135 6.31 -1.40 8.74
C ALA A 135 6.08 0.12 8.61
N ALA A 136 7.12 0.93 8.75
CA ALA A 136 7.02 2.38 8.56
C ALA A 136 6.52 2.74 7.16
N MET A 137 7.00 2.06 6.11
CA MET A 137 6.48 2.26 4.74
C MET A 137 5.01 1.83 4.63
N VAL A 138 4.63 0.66 5.16
CA VAL A 138 3.25 0.18 5.13
C VAL A 138 2.31 1.13 5.86
N ASP A 139 2.68 1.62 7.05
CA ASP A 139 1.90 2.56 7.83
C ASP A 139 1.72 3.89 7.08
N GLN A 140 2.78 4.38 6.43
CA GLN A 140 2.69 5.58 5.60
C GLN A 140 1.75 5.40 4.40
N THR A 141 1.74 4.23 3.76
CA THR A 141 0.80 3.94 2.66
C THR A 141 -0.65 4.02 3.11
N ALA A 142 -0.94 3.58 4.35
CA ALA A 142 -2.29 3.61 4.90
C ALA A 142 -2.79 5.04 5.16
N VAL A 143 -1.90 5.93 5.63
CA VAL A 143 -2.19 7.37 5.80
C VAL A 143 -2.61 7.99 4.46
N GLU A 144 -1.98 7.58 3.37
CA GLU A 144 -2.23 8.06 2.00
C GLU A 144 -3.46 7.39 1.35
N SER A 145 -4.23 6.59 2.09
CA SER A 145 -5.36 5.79 1.58
C SER A 145 -4.96 4.86 0.43
N ALA A 146 -3.75 4.33 0.47
CA ALA A 146 -3.22 3.28 -0.38
C ALA A 146 -3.12 1.96 0.39
N VAL A 147 -2.87 0.88 -0.35
CA VAL A 147 -2.58 -0.44 0.22
C VAL A 147 -1.13 -0.80 -0.07
N ALA A 148 -0.44 -1.41 0.87
CA ALA A 148 0.85 -2.04 0.63
C ALA A 148 0.78 -3.56 0.82
N VAL A 149 1.55 -4.25 -0.03
CA VAL A 149 1.92 -5.66 0.10
C VAL A 149 3.45 -5.76 0.15
N VAL A 150 3.95 -6.70 0.92
CA VAL A 150 5.38 -6.85 1.21
C VAL A 150 5.87 -8.18 0.67
N CYS A 151 7.00 -8.19 -0.02
CA CYS A 151 7.67 -9.42 -0.45
C CYS A 151 8.58 -9.92 0.67
N THR A 152 8.66 -11.25 0.83
CA THR A 152 9.78 -11.85 1.56
C THR A 152 11.10 -11.63 0.81
N VAL A 153 12.23 -11.90 1.46
CA VAL A 153 13.54 -11.88 0.79
C VAL A 153 13.73 -13.22 0.07
N PRO A 154 13.96 -13.21 -1.27
CA PRO A 154 14.20 -14.43 -2.01
C PRO A 154 15.51 -15.07 -1.58
N ARG A 155 15.76 -16.28 -2.06
CA ARG A 155 17.06 -16.92 -1.87
C ARG A 155 18.17 -15.98 -2.39
N MET A 156 19.28 -15.93 -1.66
CA MET A 156 20.48 -15.16 -2.00
C MET A 156 21.58 -16.16 -2.41
N PRO A 157 22.83 -15.75 -2.72
CA PRO A 157 23.94 -16.68 -2.90
C PRO A 157 24.76 -16.83 -1.62
N ALA A 158 25.13 -18.06 -1.31
CA ALA A 158 26.19 -18.39 -0.39
C ALA A 158 27.04 -19.51 -1.03
N PRO A 159 28.37 -19.45 -0.95
CA PRO A 159 29.23 -20.50 -1.48
C PRO A 159 28.92 -21.92 -0.92
N GLU A 160 28.21 -22.01 0.21
CA GLU A 160 27.93 -23.25 0.95
C GLU A 160 26.42 -23.48 1.20
N GLU A 161 25.55 -22.79 0.45
CA GLU A 161 24.13 -22.53 0.72
C GLU A 161 23.17 -23.74 0.76
N ARG A 162 23.69 -24.95 0.71
CA ARG A 162 22.89 -26.16 0.91
C ARG A 162 22.73 -26.52 2.39
N SER A 163 23.43 -25.85 3.30
CA SER A 163 23.24 -26.03 4.74
C SER A 163 22.31 -24.97 5.34
N PRO A 164 21.19 -25.36 5.99
CA PRO A 164 20.38 -24.44 6.80
C PRO A 164 21.14 -23.84 7.98
N ASP A 165 22.34 -24.33 8.30
CA ASP A 165 23.19 -23.85 9.40
C ASP A 165 24.06 -22.63 9.03
N PHE A 166 24.05 -22.20 7.75
CA PHE A 166 24.81 -21.01 7.34
C PHE A 166 24.13 -19.73 7.87
N GLY A 167 24.92 -18.84 8.49
CA GLY A 167 24.41 -17.66 9.18
C GLY A 167 23.47 -16.81 8.33
N LEU A 168 23.83 -16.53 7.08
CA LEU A 168 22.99 -15.75 6.17
C LEU A 168 21.65 -16.43 5.85
N THR A 169 21.66 -17.75 5.63
CA THR A 169 20.45 -18.55 5.37
C THR A 169 19.50 -18.51 6.55
N LYS A 170 20.03 -18.70 7.77
CA LYS A 170 19.25 -18.62 9.01
C LYS A 170 18.63 -17.24 9.20
N ARG A 171 19.41 -16.18 8.97
CA ARG A 171 18.95 -14.80 9.07
C ARG A 171 17.85 -14.47 8.05
N ARG A 172 17.99 -14.94 6.81
CA ARG A 172 16.94 -14.80 5.79
C ARG A 172 15.65 -15.48 6.20
N TYR A 173 15.72 -16.73 6.69
CA TYR A 173 14.53 -17.43 7.18
C TYR A 173 13.88 -16.67 8.34
N ARG A 174 14.69 -16.23 9.31
CA ARG A 174 14.21 -15.43 10.44
C ARG A 174 13.53 -14.13 9.99
N LEU A 175 14.13 -13.41 9.05
CA LEU A 175 13.54 -12.19 8.48
C LEU A 175 12.19 -12.50 7.80
N ASN A 176 12.14 -13.56 6.99
CA ASN A 176 10.91 -13.93 6.27
C ASN A 176 9.78 -14.34 7.22
N GLU A 177 10.09 -15.07 8.29
CA GLU A 177 9.14 -15.38 9.36
C GLU A 177 8.60 -14.10 10.01
N LEU A 178 9.48 -13.17 10.38
CA LEU A 178 9.09 -11.89 10.97
C LEU A 178 8.23 -11.03 10.03
N ILE A 179 8.50 -11.05 8.71
CA ILE A 179 7.68 -10.38 7.71
C ILE A 179 6.27 -10.97 7.70
N VAL A 180 6.13 -12.30 7.68
CA VAL A 180 4.83 -12.97 7.70
C VAL A 180 4.09 -12.71 9.02
N GLU A 181 4.78 -12.83 10.15
CA GLU A 181 4.23 -12.53 11.49
C GLU A 181 3.70 -11.10 11.57
N LYS A 182 4.46 -10.13 11.05
CA LYS A 182 4.13 -8.71 11.12
C LYS A 182 2.96 -8.31 10.21
N PHE A 183 2.91 -8.83 8.99
CA PHE A 183 1.99 -8.33 7.95
C PHE A 183 0.84 -9.26 7.61
N GLY A 184 0.92 -10.54 8.00
CA GLY A 184 -0.07 -11.57 7.66
C GLY A 184 0.09 -12.12 6.23
N GLU A 185 -0.24 -13.39 6.04
CA GLU A 185 -0.08 -14.10 4.76
C GLU A 185 -0.84 -13.44 3.60
N ASP A 186 -1.97 -12.77 3.85
CA ASP A 186 -2.80 -12.12 2.83
C ASP A 186 -2.20 -10.78 2.31
N ARG A 187 -1.13 -10.30 2.94
CA ARG A 187 -0.40 -9.09 2.55
C ARG A 187 1.05 -9.37 2.18
N VAL A 188 1.48 -10.63 2.25
CA VAL A 188 2.84 -11.03 1.94
C VAL A 188 2.88 -11.79 0.61
N VAL A 189 3.87 -11.45 -0.22
CA VAL A 189 4.25 -12.23 -1.39
C VAL A 189 5.43 -13.09 -0.98
N ASP A 190 5.23 -14.41 -0.90
CA ASP A 190 6.33 -15.32 -0.62
C ASP A 190 7.19 -15.53 -1.88
N THR A 191 8.42 -15.00 -1.85
CA THR A 191 9.43 -15.15 -2.91
C THR A 191 10.47 -16.22 -2.59
N SER A 192 10.30 -16.98 -1.51
CA SER A 192 11.24 -18.02 -1.08
C SER A 192 11.41 -19.16 -2.09
N SER A 193 10.42 -19.35 -2.96
CA SER A 193 10.38 -20.38 -4.01
C SER A 193 11.08 -20.00 -5.32
N LEU A 194 11.58 -18.77 -5.45
CA LEU A 194 12.35 -18.37 -6.64
C LEU A 194 13.66 -19.17 -6.71
N ASP A 195 13.95 -19.71 -7.90
CA ASP A 195 15.13 -20.55 -8.13
C ASP A 195 15.97 -20.17 -9.37
N ALA A 196 15.45 -19.27 -10.21
CA ALA A 196 16.04 -18.94 -11.51
C ALA A 196 16.99 -17.74 -11.44
N PHE A 197 18.10 -17.91 -10.72
CA PHE A 197 19.15 -16.90 -10.54
C PHE A 197 20.20 -16.93 -11.65
N GLU A 198 20.86 -15.79 -11.85
CA GLU A 198 22.07 -15.69 -12.65
C GLU A 198 23.26 -16.35 -11.93
N ASP A 199 24.43 -16.36 -12.58
CA ASP A 199 25.63 -17.01 -12.05
C ASP A 199 26.14 -16.38 -10.74
N ASP A 200 25.75 -15.14 -10.45
CA ASP A 200 26.04 -14.50 -9.17
C ASP A 200 25.18 -15.05 -8.02
N GLY A 201 24.13 -15.82 -8.33
CA GLY A 201 23.17 -16.42 -7.40
C GLY A 201 22.35 -15.43 -6.59
N LEU A 202 22.40 -14.14 -6.92
CA LEU A 202 21.66 -13.05 -6.27
C LEU A 202 20.59 -12.46 -7.18
N HIS A 203 20.98 -12.10 -8.38
CA HIS A 203 20.09 -11.48 -9.35
C HIS A 203 19.36 -12.54 -10.14
N LEU A 204 18.16 -12.19 -10.59
CA LEU A 204 17.29 -13.13 -11.28
C LEU A 204 17.60 -13.10 -12.77
N THR A 205 17.57 -14.28 -13.40
CA THR A 205 17.49 -14.34 -14.86
C THR A 205 16.19 -13.69 -15.34
N LYS A 206 16.08 -13.46 -16.65
CA LYS A 206 14.80 -13.10 -17.29
C LYS A 206 13.65 -14.05 -16.90
N ARG A 207 13.94 -15.35 -16.73
CA ARG A 207 12.96 -16.35 -16.27
C ARG A 207 12.55 -16.09 -14.82
N GLY A 208 13.52 -15.86 -13.94
CA GLY A 208 13.27 -15.55 -12.52
C GLY A 208 12.46 -14.27 -12.32
N TYR A 209 12.72 -13.23 -13.09
CA TYR A 209 11.88 -12.01 -13.05
C TYR A 209 10.43 -12.26 -13.53
N ALA A 210 10.25 -13.16 -14.50
CA ALA A 210 8.91 -13.57 -14.91
C ALA A 210 8.19 -14.40 -13.84
N GLU A 211 8.91 -15.23 -13.10
CA GLU A 211 8.38 -15.98 -11.94
C GLU A 211 8.02 -15.04 -10.79
N LEU A 212 8.87 -14.07 -10.46
CA LEU A 212 8.58 -13.04 -9.46
C LEU A 212 7.30 -12.27 -9.81
N ALA A 213 7.15 -11.84 -11.07
CA ALA A 213 5.91 -11.18 -11.51
C ALA A 213 4.66 -12.07 -11.32
N LYS A 214 4.77 -13.40 -11.55
CA LYS A 214 3.68 -14.36 -11.35
C LYS A 214 3.33 -14.55 -9.88
N LEU A 215 4.31 -14.50 -8.96
CA LEU A 215 4.08 -14.56 -7.52
C LEU A 215 3.39 -13.29 -7.00
N VAL A 216 3.85 -12.12 -7.47
CA VAL A 216 3.31 -10.82 -7.09
C VAL A 216 1.87 -10.62 -7.60
N TYR A 217 1.57 -11.12 -8.79
CA TYR A 217 0.30 -10.91 -9.48
C TYR A 217 -0.97 -11.24 -8.66
N PRO A 218 -1.16 -12.47 -8.13
CA PRO A 218 -2.37 -12.83 -7.40
C PRO A 218 -2.58 -12.00 -6.14
N VAL A 219 -1.50 -11.70 -5.40
CA VAL A 219 -1.54 -10.88 -4.18
C VAL A 219 -1.89 -9.44 -4.52
N CYS A 220 -1.30 -8.87 -5.57
CA CYS A 220 -1.68 -7.54 -6.08
C CYS A 220 -3.14 -7.49 -6.48
N ARG A 221 -3.63 -8.51 -7.20
CA ARG A 221 -5.04 -8.59 -7.61
C ARG A 221 -5.99 -8.64 -6.43
N ALA A 222 -5.66 -9.39 -5.39
CA ALA A 222 -6.42 -9.40 -4.14
C ALA A 222 -6.38 -8.02 -3.46
N ALA A 223 -5.20 -7.39 -3.38
CA ALA A 223 -5.02 -6.07 -2.78
C ALA A 223 -5.80 -4.96 -3.51
N MET A 224 -5.86 -5.00 -4.84
CA MET A 224 -6.64 -4.05 -5.63
C MET A 224 -8.13 -4.08 -5.32
N LYS A 225 -8.69 -5.22 -4.89
CA LYS A 225 -10.09 -5.30 -4.45
C LYS A 225 -10.32 -4.51 -3.15
N ARG A 226 -9.31 -4.47 -2.27
CA ARG A 226 -9.32 -3.67 -1.03
C ARG A 226 -9.18 -2.17 -1.28
N CYS A 227 -8.56 -1.78 -2.40
CA CYS A 227 -8.40 -0.37 -2.80
C CYS A 227 -9.69 0.25 -3.35
N ARG A 228 -10.68 -0.57 -3.74
CA ARG A 228 -11.95 -0.06 -4.26
C ARG A 228 -12.80 0.41 -3.08
N PRO A 229 -13.40 1.61 -3.14
CA PRO A 229 -14.35 2.02 -2.11
C PRO A 229 -15.43 0.93 -2.03
N SER A 230 -15.61 0.39 -0.84
CA SER A 230 -16.72 -0.55 -0.58
C SER A 230 -17.97 0.11 -1.13
N LYS A 231 -18.70 -0.59 -2.04
CA LYS A 231 -20.06 -0.17 -2.36
C LYS A 231 -20.74 -0.08 -1.01
N LYS A 232 -21.07 1.13 -0.56
CA LYS A 232 -21.97 1.31 0.58
C LYS A 232 -23.14 0.38 0.29
N THR A 233 -23.23 -0.72 1.03
CA THR A 233 -24.46 -1.48 1.13
C THR A 233 -25.45 -0.43 1.59
N THR A 234 -26.33 0.00 0.68
CA THR A 234 -27.50 0.79 1.06
C THR A 234 -28.13 0.01 2.18
N ALA A 235 -28.10 0.57 3.39
CA ALA A 235 -28.85 0.02 4.50
C ALA A 235 -30.26 -0.27 3.97
N PRO A 236 -30.84 -1.44 4.24
CA PRO A 236 -32.23 -1.69 3.88
C PRO A 236 -33.05 -0.50 4.38
N ALA A 237 -33.88 0.04 3.49
CA ALA A 237 -34.74 1.16 3.82
C ALA A 237 -35.42 0.86 5.18
N PRO A 238 -35.47 1.83 6.10
CA PRO A 238 -36.14 1.60 7.37
C PRO A 238 -37.54 1.08 7.06
N THR A 239 -37.84 -0.11 7.59
CA THR A 239 -39.18 -0.69 7.54
C THR A 239 -40.17 0.40 7.95
N PRO A 240 -41.21 0.68 7.15
CA PRO A 240 -42.20 1.68 7.52
C PRO A 240 -42.77 1.29 8.89
N THR A 241 -42.58 2.18 9.87
CA THR A 241 -43.15 2.04 11.20
C THR A 241 -44.65 1.83 11.03
N PRO A 242 -45.26 0.78 11.65
CA PRO A 242 -46.70 0.64 11.64
C PRO A 242 -47.31 1.92 12.22
N LYS A 243 -48.21 2.54 11.45
CA LYS A 243 -49.00 3.68 11.92
C LYS A 243 -49.69 3.25 13.21
N THR A 244 -49.34 3.90 14.31
CA THR A 244 -50.07 3.78 15.57
C THR A 244 -51.50 4.20 15.29
N GLU A 245 -52.39 3.21 15.32
CA GLU A 245 -53.83 3.38 15.28
C GLU A 245 -54.22 4.24 16.49
N ALA A 246 -54.92 5.35 16.22
CA ALA A 246 -55.33 6.29 17.25
C ALA A 246 -56.23 5.58 18.26
N ALA A 247 -55.92 5.71 19.55
CA ALA A 247 -56.71 5.20 20.64
C ALA A 247 -58.16 5.73 20.56
N PRO A 248 -59.18 4.89 20.83
CA PRO A 248 -60.56 5.32 20.83
C PRO A 248 -60.80 6.33 21.97
N THR A 249 -61.49 7.41 21.63
CA THR A 249 -61.95 8.46 22.53
C THR A 249 -62.79 7.88 23.67
N PRO A 250 -62.61 8.33 24.93
CA PRO A 250 -63.46 7.89 26.03
C PRO A 250 -64.89 8.41 25.83
N LYS A 251 -65.87 7.50 25.90
CA LYS A 251 -67.29 7.84 25.97
C LYS A 251 -67.57 8.53 27.30
N THR A 252 -68.08 9.75 27.23
CA THR A 252 -68.63 10.51 28.35
C THR A 252 -69.79 9.74 28.98
N ALA A 253 -69.73 9.50 30.29
CA ALA A 253 -70.82 8.91 31.06
C ALA A 253 -71.93 9.97 31.28
N PRO A 254 -73.21 9.58 31.23
CA PRO A 254 -74.32 10.47 31.56
C PRO A 254 -74.52 10.53 33.09
N ALA A 255 -74.70 11.75 33.61
CA ALA A 255 -75.29 11.97 34.94
C ALA A 255 -76.83 11.98 34.81
N PRO A 256 -77.53 11.25 35.68
CA PRO A 256 -78.54 11.88 36.55
C PRO A 256 -78.64 11.14 37.92
N ASP A 257 -79.36 11.54 38.95
CA ASP A 257 -80.29 12.63 39.21
C ASP A 257 -80.29 12.85 40.74
N ALA A 258 -80.51 14.09 41.18
CA ALA A 258 -80.78 14.39 42.57
C ALA A 258 -82.30 14.39 42.79
N THR A 259 -82.78 13.51 43.67
CA THR A 259 -84.19 13.48 44.12
C THR A 259 -84.34 14.35 45.39
N PRO A 260 -85.44 15.11 45.54
CA PRO A 260 -85.55 16.19 46.52
C PRO A 260 -86.04 15.73 47.90
N ALA A 261 -85.90 16.63 48.88
CA ALA A 261 -86.63 16.65 50.15
C ALA A 261 -87.77 17.67 50.08
#